data_AF-A0A395W9J8-F1
#
_entry.id   AF-A0A395W9J8-F1
#
_cell.length_a   1.000
_cell.length_b   1.000
_cell.length_c   1.000
_cell.angle_alpha   90.00
_cell.angle_beta   90.00
_cell.angle_gamma   90.00
#
_symmetry.space_group_name_H-M   'P 1'
#
loop_
_entity.id
_entity.type
_entity.pdbx_description
1 polymer ?
#
loop_
_entity_poly.entity_id
_entity_poly.type
_entity_poly.pdbx_seq_one_letter_code
_entity_poly.pdbx_strand_id
1 'polypeptide(L)'
;MSNIKLRNTYKSYTAIFVIGILVGCICRLLDYFPADTLWSFSSPQTLFGFWIITNTIIVMLSTSNICAGISSFLYMFGMTLSFYALQAILGMFIPMFSGGFRFGLFILFTVWSIACAIAAFILYYWNREHIFSSVLYSLPVGALFAETIAVFIYFLEHQTFLFQLLMDIIGAVVFTIIFFKKVNYRKMYIVGIVLSTLVFYYIFPW
;
A
#
# COMPACT_ATOMS: atom_id res chain seq x y z
N MET A 1 20.92 -15.02 0.48
CA MET A 1 19.54 -14.89 1.00
C MET A 1 18.68 -15.91 0.29
N SER A 2 18.16 -16.93 1.00
CA SER A 2 17.10 -17.78 0.47
C SER A 2 15.94 -16.86 0.10
N ASN A 3 15.66 -16.73 -1.20
CA ASN A 3 14.59 -15.87 -1.68
C ASN A 3 13.27 -16.43 -1.17
N ILE A 4 12.71 -15.86 -0.10
CA ILE A 4 11.33 -16.11 0.31
C ILE A 4 10.47 -15.65 -0.86
N LYS A 5 9.92 -16.61 -1.61
CA LYS A 5 9.04 -16.35 -2.74
C LYS A 5 7.66 -16.90 -2.43
N LEU A 6 6.64 -16.09 -2.61
CA LEU A 6 5.24 -16.49 -2.51
C LEU A 6 4.92 -17.35 -3.73
N ARG A 7 4.57 -18.60 -3.46
CA ARG A 7 4.19 -19.56 -4.49
C ARG A 7 2.68 -19.59 -4.63
N ASN A 8 2.18 -20.05 -5.78
CA ASN A 8 0.76 -20.32 -5.98
C ASN A 8 0.35 -21.60 -5.20
N THR A 9 0.40 -21.53 -3.88
CA THR A 9 0.12 -22.63 -2.96
C THR A 9 -0.74 -22.10 -1.82
N TYR A 10 -1.64 -22.95 -1.32
CA TYR A 10 -2.51 -22.63 -0.19
C TYR A 10 -1.73 -22.10 1.02
N LYS A 11 -0.57 -22.71 1.33
CA LYS A 11 0.30 -22.25 2.43
C LYS A 11 0.75 -20.80 2.29
N SER A 12 1.12 -20.35 1.08
CA SER A 12 1.57 -18.97 0.85
C SER A 12 0.42 -17.98 0.99
N TYR A 13 -0.76 -18.35 0.48
CA TYR A 13 -1.98 -17.53 0.58
C TYR A 13 -2.47 -17.39 2.02
N THR A 14 -2.53 -18.49 2.77
CA THR A 14 -2.90 -18.45 4.18
C THR A 14 -1.91 -17.63 4.99
N ALA A 15 -0.59 -17.77 4.74
CA ALA A 15 0.42 -16.97 5.42
C ALA A 15 0.22 -15.48 5.17
N ILE A 16 -0.01 -15.06 3.93
CA ILE A 16 -0.27 -13.66 3.61
C ILE A 16 -1.57 -13.14 4.21
N PHE A 17 -2.63 -13.95 4.19
CA PHE A 17 -3.90 -13.56 4.80
C PHE A 17 -3.74 -13.31 6.31
N VAL A 18 -3.00 -14.19 7.02
CA VAL A 18 -2.68 -14.01 8.44
C VAL A 18 -1.82 -12.77 8.66
N ILE A 19 -0.81 -12.52 7.82
CA ILE A 19 -0.02 -11.29 7.89
C ILE A 19 -0.91 -10.06 7.70
N GLY A 20 -1.84 -10.09 6.73
CA GLY A 20 -2.83 -9.03 6.53
C GLY A 20 -3.66 -8.78 7.80
N ILE A 21 -4.17 -9.83 8.42
CA ILE A 21 -4.90 -9.74 9.70
C ILE A 21 -4.05 -9.09 10.79
N LEU A 22 -2.81 -9.54 10.97
CA LEU A 22 -1.90 -8.98 11.98
C LEU A 22 -1.64 -7.50 11.74
N VAL A 23 -1.36 -7.11 10.50
CA VAL A 23 -1.14 -5.71 10.14
C VAL A 23 -2.39 -4.88 10.40
N GLY A 24 -3.59 -5.38 10.08
CA GLY A 24 -4.82 -4.61 10.29
C GLY A 24 -5.15 -4.42 11.77
N CYS A 25 -4.87 -5.43 12.60
CA CYS A 25 -4.89 -5.27 14.05
C CYS A 25 -3.90 -4.19 14.51
N ILE A 26 -2.65 -4.22 14.04
CA ILE A 26 -1.64 -3.21 14.38
C ILE A 26 -2.09 -1.82 13.95
N CYS A 27 -2.59 -1.65 12.72
CA CYS A 27 -3.09 -0.36 12.23
C CYS A 27 -4.23 0.19 13.09
N ARG A 28 -5.13 -0.68 13.59
CA ARG A 28 -6.19 -0.26 14.51
C ARG A 28 -5.65 0.08 15.90
N LEU A 29 -4.65 -0.64 16.39
CA LEU A 29 -4.01 -0.31 17.67
C LEU A 29 -3.20 0.99 17.58
N LEU A 30 -2.68 1.35 16.40
CA LEU A 30 -1.99 2.62 16.22
C LEU A 30 -2.92 3.84 16.34
N ASP A 31 -4.24 3.65 16.25
CA ASP A 31 -5.23 4.72 16.53
C ASP A 31 -5.24 5.18 18.00
N TYR A 32 -4.61 4.44 18.93
CA TYR A 32 -4.38 4.96 20.28
C TYR A 32 -3.44 6.18 20.29
N PHE A 33 -2.64 6.36 19.24
CA PHE A 33 -1.81 7.54 19.07
C PHE A 33 -2.61 8.61 18.28
N PRO A 34 -2.84 9.79 18.87
CA PRO A 34 -3.71 10.80 18.27
C PRO A 34 -3.19 11.33 16.93
N ALA A 35 -4.11 11.51 15.98
CA ALA A 35 -3.85 12.10 14.66
C ALA A 35 -3.42 13.58 14.73
N ASP A 36 -3.80 14.27 15.81
CA ASP A 36 -3.54 15.70 16.03
C ASP A 36 -2.09 15.98 16.44
N THR A 37 -1.26 14.94 16.54
CA THR A 37 0.15 15.06 16.86
C THR A 37 0.97 15.14 15.58
N LEU A 38 2.12 15.81 15.65
CA LEU A 38 3.09 15.90 14.53
C LEU A 38 3.32 14.53 13.86
N TRP A 39 3.43 13.48 14.68
CA TRP A 39 3.70 12.13 14.21
C TRP A 39 2.49 11.46 13.54
N SER A 40 1.24 11.77 13.93
CA SER A 40 -0.01 11.22 13.36
C SER A 40 0.11 9.77 12.88
N PHE A 41 0.22 8.83 13.82
CA PHE A 41 0.25 7.39 13.52
C PHE A 41 -1.15 6.80 13.27
N SER A 42 -2.19 7.65 13.20
CA SER A 42 -3.56 7.18 13.13
C SER A 42 -3.83 6.51 11.78
N SER A 43 -4.41 5.32 11.86
CA SER A 43 -4.97 4.55 10.75
C SER A 43 -4.07 4.41 9.51
N PRO A 44 -2.86 3.81 9.61
CA PRO A 44 -2.03 3.56 8.42
C PRO A 44 -2.74 2.74 7.35
N GLN A 45 -3.75 1.96 7.75
CA GLN A 45 -4.60 1.19 6.85
C GLN A 45 -5.48 2.05 5.93
N THR A 46 -5.65 3.35 6.18
CA THR A 46 -6.35 4.24 5.25
C THR A 46 -5.39 5.04 4.35
N LEU A 47 -4.08 4.88 4.55
CA LEU A 47 -3.06 5.63 3.82
C LEU A 47 -2.76 4.95 2.49
N PHE A 48 -2.80 5.72 1.41
CA PHE A 48 -2.58 5.21 0.06
C PHE A 48 -1.14 4.71 -0.12
N GLY A 49 -0.18 5.38 0.50
CA GLY A 49 1.24 5.08 0.35
C GLY A 49 1.60 3.78 1.03
N PHE A 50 0.99 3.54 2.19
CA PHE A 50 1.09 2.26 2.88
C PHE A 50 0.63 1.11 1.98
N TRP A 51 -0.50 1.28 1.30
CA TRP A 51 -1.05 0.28 0.37
C TRP A 51 -0.14 0.05 -0.84
N ILE A 52 0.43 1.11 -1.40
CA ILE A 52 1.36 1.01 -2.54
C ILE A 52 2.60 0.23 -2.11
N ILE A 53 3.19 0.56 -0.95
CA ILE A 53 4.41 -0.09 -0.48
C ILE A 53 4.17 -1.59 -0.25
N THR A 54 3.14 -1.95 0.50
CA THR A 54 2.88 -3.34 0.87
C THR A 54 2.53 -4.18 -0.36
N ASN A 55 1.70 -3.67 -1.27
CA ASN A 55 1.37 -4.37 -2.50
C ASN A 55 2.58 -4.50 -3.43
N THR A 56 3.43 -3.47 -3.53
CA THR A 56 4.66 -3.52 -4.32
C THR A 56 5.59 -4.62 -3.80
N ILE A 57 5.75 -4.74 -2.47
CA ILE A 57 6.53 -5.82 -1.85
C ILE A 57 5.91 -7.19 -2.18
N ILE A 58 4.60 -7.35 -2.06
CA ILE A 58 3.91 -8.61 -2.38
C ILE A 58 4.16 -8.99 -3.85
N VAL A 59 4.03 -8.06 -4.79
CA VAL A 59 4.28 -8.31 -6.22
C VAL A 59 5.74 -8.71 -6.44
N MET A 60 6.70 -8.06 -5.77
CA MET A 60 8.12 -8.40 -5.86
C MET A 60 8.45 -9.81 -5.33
N LEU A 61 7.75 -10.24 -4.28
CA LEU A 61 7.94 -11.56 -3.66
C LEU A 61 7.15 -12.67 -4.37
N SER A 62 6.23 -12.33 -5.28
CA SER A 62 5.38 -13.31 -5.96
C SER A 62 6.11 -14.08 -7.06
N THR A 63 5.69 -15.33 -7.31
CA THR A 63 6.24 -16.15 -8.41
C THR A 63 5.42 -16.13 -9.69
N SER A 64 4.20 -15.60 -9.65
CA SER A 64 3.33 -15.52 -10.82
C SER A 64 2.35 -14.36 -10.68
N ASN A 65 1.78 -13.94 -11.80
CA ASN A 65 0.82 -12.84 -11.89
C ASN A 65 -0.43 -13.16 -11.04
N ILE A 66 -0.92 -14.40 -11.15
CA ILE A 66 -2.04 -14.91 -10.34
C ILE A 66 -1.68 -14.88 -8.85
N CYS A 67 -0.46 -15.29 -8.49
CA CYS A 67 -0.01 -15.26 -7.12
C CYS A 67 0.07 -13.82 -6.58
N ALA A 68 0.57 -12.87 -7.37
CA ALA A 68 0.62 -11.45 -7.00
C ALA A 68 -0.78 -10.87 -6.77
N GLY A 69 -1.72 -11.14 -7.69
CA GLY A 69 -3.09 -10.66 -7.57
C GLY A 69 -3.84 -11.24 -6.38
N ILE A 70 -3.84 -12.58 -6.22
CA ILE A 70 -4.52 -13.24 -5.10
C ILE A 70 -3.88 -12.87 -3.77
N SER A 71 -2.54 -12.81 -3.70
CA SER A 71 -1.84 -12.42 -2.47
C SER A 71 -2.14 -10.98 -2.09
N SER A 72 -2.15 -10.05 -3.04
CA SER A 72 -2.52 -8.66 -2.81
C SER A 72 -3.97 -8.57 -2.31
N PHE A 73 -4.91 -9.26 -2.97
CA PHE A 73 -6.31 -9.31 -2.51
C PHE A 73 -6.42 -9.81 -1.06
N LEU A 74 -5.83 -10.97 -0.75
CA LEU A 74 -5.93 -11.60 0.56
C LEU A 74 -5.28 -10.75 1.64
N TYR A 75 -4.13 -10.13 1.35
CA TYR A 75 -3.48 -9.21 2.26
C TYR A 75 -4.37 -8.03 2.61
N MET A 76 -4.87 -7.32 1.58
CA MET A 76 -5.68 -6.11 1.73
C MET A 76 -7.03 -6.40 2.37
N PHE A 77 -7.66 -7.52 1.98
CA PHE A 77 -8.90 -7.98 2.57
C PHE A 77 -8.73 -8.41 4.02
N GLY A 78 -7.70 -9.19 4.34
CA GLY A 78 -7.41 -9.60 5.72
C GLY A 78 -7.11 -8.41 6.63
N MET A 79 -6.40 -7.41 6.10
CA MET A 79 -6.13 -6.17 6.82
C MET A 79 -7.40 -5.35 7.07
N THR A 80 -8.25 -5.20 6.04
CA THR A 80 -9.52 -4.49 6.16
C THR A 80 -10.47 -5.18 7.13
N LEU A 81 -10.59 -6.51 7.03
CA LEU A 81 -11.43 -7.32 7.91
C LEU A 81 -11.02 -7.16 9.37
N SER A 82 -9.73 -7.34 9.67
CA SER A 82 -9.22 -7.22 11.04
C SER A 82 -9.31 -5.79 11.59
N PHE A 83 -9.04 -4.78 10.77
CA PHE A 83 -9.11 -3.37 11.18
C PHE A 83 -10.52 -2.95 11.62
N TYR A 84 -11.56 -3.35 10.88
CA TYR A 84 -12.95 -3.05 11.21
C TYR A 84 -13.55 -4.03 12.23
N ALA A 85 -13.18 -5.31 12.21
CA ALA A 85 -13.62 -6.27 13.22
C ALA A 85 -13.07 -5.89 14.61
N LEU A 86 -11.79 -5.52 14.70
CA LEU A 86 -11.19 -5.10 15.95
C LEU A 86 -11.78 -3.77 16.44
N GLN A 87 -12.17 -2.86 15.52
CA GLN A 87 -12.95 -1.67 15.89
C GLN A 87 -14.23 -2.03 16.62
N ALA A 88 -15.00 -2.98 16.09
CA ALA A 88 -16.27 -3.40 16.67
C ALA A 88 -16.07 -4.02 18.06
N ILE A 89 -14.99 -4.79 18.24
CA ILE A 89 -14.65 -5.40 19.53
C ILE A 89 -14.21 -4.33 20.54
N LEU A 90 -13.24 -3.48 20.19
CA LEU A 90 -12.74 -2.43 21.06
C LEU A 90 -13.80 -1.39 21.39
N GLY A 91 -14.72 -1.11 20.45
CA GLY A 91 -15.83 -0.20 20.62
C GLY A 91 -16.86 -0.64 21.67
N MET A 92 -16.84 -1.91 22.11
CA MET A 92 -17.64 -2.36 23.26
C MET A 92 -17.04 -1.94 24.60
N PHE A 93 -15.73 -1.71 24.66
CA PHE A 93 -15.00 -1.46 25.90
C PHE A 93 -14.46 -0.02 26.01
N ILE A 94 -14.20 0.63 24.87
CA ILE A 94 -13.46 1.89 24.81
C ILE A 94 -14.30 2.93 24.04
N PRO A 95 -14.69 4.04 24.69
CA PRO A 95 -15.53 5.07 24.06
C PRO A 95 -14.92 5.70 22.80
N MET A 96 -13.59 5.75 22.70
CA MET A 96 -12.87 6.26 21.53
C MET A 96 -13.19 5.48 20.25
N PHE A 97 -13.44 4.17 20.35
CA PHE A 97 -13.80 3.31 19.22
C PHE A 97 -15.31 3.09 19.11
N SER A 98 -16.12 3.86 19.84
CA SER A 98 -17.57 3.76 19.79
C SER A 98 -18.12 4.02 18.38
N GLY A 99 -19.19 3.33 18.02
CA GLY A 99 -19.77 3.33 16.66
C GLY A 99 -19.82 1.96 15.99
N GLY A 100 -19.36 0.90 16.67
CA GLY A 100 -19.51 -0.49 16.23
C GLY A 100 -18.82 -0.79 14.90
N PHE A 101 -19.35 -1.77 14.16
CA PHE A 101 -18.80 -2.16 12.86
C PHE A 101 -19.21 -1.18 11.77
N ARG A 102 -18.25 -0.44 11.21
CA ARG A 102 -18.47 0.52 10.10
C ARG A 102 -18.61 -0.19 8.76
N PHE A 103 -19.76 -0.84 8.55
CA PHE A 103 -20.03 -1.70 7.39
C PHE A 103 -19.83 -1.02 6.03
N GLY A 104 -20.23 0.25 5.89
CA GLY A 104 -20.06 1.00 4.64
C GLY A 104 -18.59 1.19 4.25
N LEU A 105 -17.74 1.56 5.22
CA LEU A 105 -16.29 1.69 4.99
C LEU A 105 -15.65 0.32 4.74
N PHE A 106 -16.07 -0.72 5.47
CA PHE A 106 -15.61 -2.08 5.23
C PHE A 106 -15.87 -2.54 3.78
N ILE A 107 -17.07 -2.30 3.24
CA ILE A 107 -17.38 -2.59 1.83
C ILE A 107 -16.48 -1.78 0.91
N LEU A 108 -16.37 -0.48 1.14
CA LEU A 108 -15.57 0.41 0.29
C LEU A 108 -14.12 -0.08 0.18
N PHE A 109 -13.45 -0.34 1.30
CA PHE A 109 -12.06 -0.82 1.32
C PHE A 109 -11.92 -2.26 0.81
N THR A 110 -12.95 -3.10 0.95
CA THR A 110 -12.99 -4.43 0.33
C THR A 110 -13.05 -4.32 -1.20
N VAL A 111 -13.85 -3.40 -1.75
CA VAL A 111 -13.90 -3.13 -3.19
C VAL A 111 -12.55 -2.61 -3.68
N TRP A 112 -11.92 -1.69 -2.94
CA TRP A 112 -10.58 -1.22 -3.26
C TRP A 112 -9.51 -2.33 -3.18
N SER A 113 -9.69 -3.33 -2.32
CA SER A 113 -8.80 -4.52 -2.28
C SER A 113 -8.86 -5.31 -3.59
N ILE A 114 -10.01 -5.36 -4.25
CA ILE A 114 -10.16 -5.99 -5.58
C ILE A 114 -9.40 -5.16 -6.64
N ALA A 115 -9.51 -3.82 -6.59
CA ALA A 115 -8.74 -2.95 -7.47
C ALA A 115 -7.22 -3.14 -7.29
N CYS A 116 -6.76 -3.26 -6.03
CA CYS A 116 -5.36 -3.57 -5.72
C CYS A 116 -4.92 -4.93 -6.28
N ALA A 117 -5.79 -5.94 -6.24
CA ALA A 117 -5.51 -7.26 -6.79
C ALA A 117 -5.31 -7.22 -8.31
N ILE A 118 -6.15 -6.48 -9.03
CA ILE A 118 -6.04 -6.28 -10.48
C ILE A 118 -4.74 -5.52 -10.79
N ALA A 119 -4.46 -4.44 -10.06
CA ALA A 119 -3.23 -3.68 -10.21
C ALA A 119 -1.99 -4.56 -9.97
N ALA A 120 -1.95 -5.36 -8.91
CA ALA A 120 -0.86 -6.28 -8.59
C ALA A 120 -0.67 -7.36 -9.67
N PHE A 121 -1.77 -7.88 -10.22
CA PHE A 121 -1.73 -8.83 -11.34
C PHE A 121 -1.07 -8.22 -12.57
N ILE A 122 -1.40 -6.97 -12.90
CA ILE A 122 -0.82 -6.24 -14.04
C ILE A 122 0.64 -5.86 -13.76
N LEU A 123 0.93 -5.33 -12.58
CA LEU A 123 2.28 -4.90 -12.19
C LEU A 123 3.28 -6.05 -12.27
N TYR A 124 2.87 -7.28 -11.97
CA TYR A 124 3.74 -8.45 -12.09
C TYR A 124 4.35 -8.65 -13.50
N TYR A 125 3.71 -8.13 -14.55
CA TYR A 125 4.27 -8.17 -15.91
C TYR A 125 5.56 -7.36 -16.06
N TRP A 126 5.94 -6.53 -15.08
CA TRP A 126 7.23 -5.84 -15.01
C TRP A 126 8.45 -6.78 -15.06
N ASN A 127 8.28 -8.07 -14.78
CA ASN A 127 9.33 -9.08 -14.77
C ASN A 127 9.60 -9.63 -16.17
N ARG A 128 8.79 -9.27 -17.17
CA ARG A 128 8.98 -9.68 -18.57
C ARG A 128 9.89 -8.70 -19.29
N GLU A 129 10.77 -9.21 -20.16
CA GLU A 129 11.75 -8.41 -20.92
C GLU A 129 11.11 -7.64 -22.09
N HIS A 130 10.22 -6.71 -21.77
CA HIS A 130 9.62 -5.78 -22.74
C HIS A 130 9.86 -4.34 -22.35
N ILE A 131 9.78 -3.41 -23.30
CA ILE A 131 9.93 -1.97 -23.08
C ILE A 131 8.93 -1.46 -22.02
N PHE A 132 7.71 -2.01 -22.01
CA PHE A 132 6.67 -1.69 -21.02
C PHE A 132 7.02 -2.07 -19.57
N SER A 133 8.00 -2.95 -19.35
CA SER A 133 8.44 -3.29 -17.98
C SER A 133 8.93 -2.06 -17.22
N SER A 134 9.64 -1.16 -17.91
CA SER A 134 10.21 0.05 -17.31
C SER A 134 9.11 1.02 -16.88
N VAL A 135 7.99 1.05 -17.61
CA VAL A 135 6.81 1.85 -17.25
C VAL A 135 6.08 1.22 -16.07
N LEU A 136 5.92 -0.11 -16.03
CA LEU A 136 5.27 -0.79 -14.91
C LEU A 136 6.06 -0.62 -13.59
N TYR A 137 7.39 -0.63 -13.64
CA TYR A 137 8.22 -0.30 -12.47
C TYR A 137 8.07 1.15 -12.00
N SER A 138 7.76 2.08 -12.90
CA SER A 138 7.64 3.50 -12.55
C SER A 138 6.29 3.87 -11.94
N LEU A 139 5.24 3.07 -12.16
CA LEU A 139 3.90 3.32 -11.62
C LEU A 139 3.87 3.42 -10.08
N PRO A 140 4.30 2.40 -9.30
CA PRO A 140 4.25 2.49 -7.84
C PRO A 140 5.17 3.59 -7.28
N VAL A 141 6.32 3.81 -7.91
CA VAL A 141 7.26 4.85 -7.49
C VAL A 141 6.68 6.24 -7.73
N GLY A 142 6.11 6.48 -8.91
CA GLY A 142 5.51 7.78 -9.20
C GLY A 142 4.25 8.06 -8.37
N ALA A 143 3.45 7.04 -8.05
CA ALA A 143 2.33 7.16 -7.12
C ALA A 143 2.79 7.59 -5.72
N LEU A 144 3.87 6.99 -5.19
CA LEU A 144 4.45 7.39 -3.91
C LEU A 144 5.00 8.82 -3.93
N PHE A 145 5.63 9.25 -5.04
CA PHE A 145 6.06 10.64 -5.19
C PHE A 145 4.89 11.61 -5.25
N ALA A 146 3.78 11.25 -5.91
CA ALA A 146 2.59 12.08 -5.98
C ALA A 146 1.98 12.30 -4.59
N GLU A 147 1.85 11.22 -3.82
CA GLU A 147 1.37 11.29 -2.44
C GLU A 147 2.32 12.05 -1.54
N THR A 148 3.64 11.83 -1.68
CA THR A 148 4.66 12.61 -0.94
C THR A 148 4.48 14.11 -1.16
N ILE A 149 4.26 14.55 -2.41
CA ILE A 149 4.06 15.97 -2.72
C ILE A 149 2.77 16.49 -2.07
N ALA A 150 1.67 15.74 -2.17
CA ALA A 150 0.40 16.15 -1.60
C ALA A 150 0.43 16.23 -0.07
N VAL A 151 0.96 15.19 0.59
CA VAL A 151 1.14 15.14 2.04
C VAL A 151 2.12 16.20 2.50
N PHE A 152 3.15 16.53 1.72
CA PHE A 152 4.08 17.61 2.05
C PHE A 152 3.38 18.98 2.06
N ILE A 153 2.52 19.27 1.07
CA ILE A 153 1.74 20.51 1.03
C ILE A 153 0.81 20.56 2.26
N TYR A 154 0.11 19.46 2.54
CA TYR A 154 -0.77 19.38 3.71
C TYR A 154 -0.02 19.56 5.04
N PHE A 155 1.17 18.96 5.15
CA PHE A 155 2.06 19.10 6.30
C PHE A 155 2.51 20.55 6.51
N LEU A 156 2.82 21.30 5.44
CA LEU A 156 3.20 22.70 5.56
C LEU A 156 2.06 23.56 6.14
N GLU A 157 0.83 23.28 5.74
CA GLU A 157 -0.35 24.02 6.20
C GLU A 157 -0.79 23.65 7.62
N HIS A 158 -0.80 22.36 7.97
CA HIS A 158 -1.42 21.86 9.20
C HIS A 158 -0.42 21.33 10.25
N GLN A 159 0.87 21.17 9.90
CA GLN A 159 1.93 20.65 10.78
C GLN A 159 1.63 19.25 11.39
N THR A 160 0.83 18.44 10.69
CA THR A 160 0.46 17.06 11.05
C THR A 160 0.83 16.09 9.92
N PHE A 161 0.87 14.77 10.20
CA PHE A 161 1.21 13.70 9.23
C PHE A 161 2.69 13.50 8.87
N LEU A 162 3.62 13.83 9.78
CA LEU A 162 5.05 13.60 9.56
C LEU A 162 5.38 12.12 9.30
N PHE A 163 4.72 11.18 10.00
CA PHE A 163 4.98 9.75 9.81
C PHE A 163 4.66 9.29 8.39
N GLN A 164 3.50 9.69 7.87
CA GLN A 164 3.10 9.36 6.50
C GLN A 164 4.10 9.93 5.50
N LEU A 165 4.46 11.20 5.65
CA LEU A 165 5.45 11.85 4.79
C LEU A 165 6.79 11.10 4.77
N LEU A 166 7.31 10.73 5.95
CA LEU A 166 8.57 9.98 6.05
C LEU A 166 8.46 8.59 5.43
N MET A 167 7.35 7.90 5.68
CA MET A 167 7.08 6.56 5.14
C MET A 167 7.02 6.57 3.61
N ASP A 168 6.36 7.57 3.02
CA ASP A 168 6.25 7.72 1.57
C ASP A 168 7.59 8.12 0.93
N ILE A 169 8.34 9.04 1.54
CA ILE A 169 9.69 9.41 1.09
C ILE A 169 10.62 8.19 1.10
N ILE A 170 10.66 7.45 2.21
CA ILE A 170 11.50 6.26 2.35
C ILE A 170 11.07 5.21 1.33
N GLY A 171 9.77 4.95 1.18
CA GLY A 171 9.22 4.04 0.19
C GLY A 171 9.63 4.41 -1.24
N ALA A 172 9.43 5.67 -1.62
CA ALA A 172 9.77 6.19 -2.94
C ALA A 172 11.27 6.05 -3.23
N VAL A 173 12.14 6.43 -2.29
CA VAL A 173 13.61 6.33 -2.45
C VAL A 173 14.05 4.88 -2.55
N VAL A 174 13.59 4.01 -1.65
CA VAL A 174 13.99 2.59 -1.63
C VAL A 174 13.56 1.89 -2.91
N PHE A 175 12.30 2.04 -3.34
CA PHE A 175 11.85 1.42 -4.58
C PHE A 175 12.50 2.02 -5.81
N THR A 176 12.79 3.33 -5.83
CA THR A 176 13.57 3.94 -6.90
C THR A 176 14.93 3.24 -7.03
N ILE A 177 15.67 3.06 -5.93
CA ILE A 177 16.98 2.42 -5.95
C ILE A 177 16.88 0.95 -6.40
N ILE A 178 15.91 0.20 -5.87
CA ILE A 178 15.73 -1.22 -6.19
C ILE A 178 15.37 -1.40 -7.67
N PHE A 179 14.41 -0.64 -8.19
CA PHE A 179 13.95 -0.77 -9.56
C PHE A 179 14.95 -0.19 -10.56
N PHE A 180 15.65 0.89 -10.22
CA PHE A 180 16.71 1.43 -11.08
C PHE A 180 17.83 0.41 -11.35
N LYS A 181 18.11 -0.49 -10.40
CA LYS A 181 19.05 -1.61 -10.59
C LYS A 181 18.50 -2.74 -11.46
N LYS A 182 17.17 -2.92 -11.53
CA LYS A 182 16.50 -4.00 -12.26
C LYS A 182 16.07 -3.61 -13.68
N VAL A 183 15.86 -2.32 -13.92
CA VAL A 183 15.33 -1.83 -15.19
C VAL A 183 16.38 -1.86 -16.30
N ASN A 184 15.99 -2.40 -17.45
CA ASN A 184 16.81 -2.39 -18.67
C ASN A 184 16.88 -0.99 -19.31
N TYR A 185 15.75 -0.26 -19.40
CA TYR A 185 15.65 1.06 -20.04
C TYR A 185 15.52 2.21 -19.03
N ARG A 186 16.64 2.59 -18.42
CA ARG A 186 16.69 3.60 -17.34
C ARG A 186 16.06 4.95 -17.71
N LYS A 187 16.27 5.43 -18.94
CA LYS A 187 15.69 6.70 -19.41
C LYS A 187 14.16 6.66 -19.42
N MET A 188 13.57 5.57 -19.90
CA MET A 188 12.12 5.40 -19.94
C MET A 188 11.52 5.26 -18.54
N TYR A 189 12.26 4.63 -17.61
CA TYR A 189 11.84 4.55 -16.21
C TYR A 189 11.80 5.92 -15.54
N ILE A 190 12.81 6.78 -15.74
CA ILE A 190 12.81 8.14 -15.19
C ILE A 190 11.66 8.97 -15.78
N VAL A 191 11.49 8.96 -17.11
CA VAL A 191 10.37 9.65 -17.76
C VAL A 191 9.03 9.10 -17.27
N GLY A 192 8.95 7.78 -17.11
CA GLY A 192 7.78 7.09 -16.58
C GLY A 192 7.43 7.51 -15.16
N ILE A 193 8.42 7.73 -14.28
CA ILE A 193 8.18 8.22 -12.90
C ILE A 193 7.57 9.62 -12.97
N VAL A 194 8.17 10.53 -13.75
CA VAL A 194 7.66 11.91 -13.85
C VAL A 194 6.23 11.93 -14.37
N LEU A 195 5.95 11.18 -15.44
CA LEU A 195 4.61 11.10 -16.00
C LEU A 195 3.61 10.46 -15.03
N SER A 196 3.96 9.35 -14.38
CA SER A 196 3.06 8.71 -13.42
C SER A 196 2.80 9.59 -12.20
N THR A 197 3.81 10.28 -11.67
CA THR A 197 3.64 11.25 -10.59
C THR A 197 2.64 12.34 -10.96
N LEU A 198 2.77 12.95 -12.14
CA LEU A 198 1.83 13.98 -12.60
C LEU A 198 0.40 13.42 -12.73
N VAL A 199 0.25 12.25 -13.34
CA VAL A 199 -1.06 11.62 -13.54
C VAL A 199 -1.72 11.29 -12.20
N PHE A 200 -1.00 10.66 -11.27
CA PHE A 200 -1.54 10.36 -9.95
C PHE A 200 -1.89 11.62 -9.18
N TYR A 201 -1.04 12.66 -9.25
CA TYR A 201 -1.26 13.93 -8.56
C TYR A 201 -2.56 14.63 -8.99
N TYR A 202 -2.92 14.59 -10.28
CA TYR A 202 -4.15 15.24 -10.75
C TYR A 202 -5.41 14.37 -10.66
N ILE A 203 -5.28 13.04 -10.67
CA ILE A 203 -6.42 12.13 -10.64
C ILE A 203 -6.94 11.90 -9.21
N PHE A 204 -6.04 11.82 -8.24
CA PHE A 204 -6.43 11.49 -6.87
C PHE A 204 -6.85 12.75 -6.09
N PRO A 205 -8.01 12.72 -5.41
CA PRO A 205 -8.36 13.75 -4.44
C PRO A 205 -7.54 13.49 -3.17
N TRP A 206 -6.48 14.27 -3.00
CA TRP A 206 -5.60 14.23 -1.83
C TRP A 206 -6.23 14.86 -0.59
#